data_AF-A0A6G3PUP9-F1
#
_entry.id   AF-A0A6G3PUP9-F1
#
_cell.length_a   1.000
_cell.length_b   1.000
_cell.length_c   1.000
_cell.angle_alpha   90.00
_cell.angle_beta   90.00
_cell.angle_gamma   90.00
#
_symmetry.space_group_name_H-M   'P 1'
#
loop_
_entity.id
_entity.type
_entity.pdbx_description
1 polymer ?
#
loop_
_entity_poly.entity_id
_entity_poly.type
_entity_poly.pdbx_seq_one_letter_code
_entity_poly.pdbx_strand_id
1 'polypeptide(L)'
;MPHPYVLLYAAVPLDGHLDTRQGEARLLLPDKEDFDRAGSVSAGADAILVGAGTLRADNPRLLVNSPTARLAAGGPEYPFKVTITATGDLDPGWKL
;
A
#
# COMPACT_ATOMS: atom_id res chain seq x y z
N MET A 1 26.42 0.12 3.84
CA MET A 1 25.55 -0.36 2.73
C MET A 1 24.57 0.75 2.40
N PRO A 2 24.22 0.99 1.13
CA PRO A 2 23.16 1.95 0.82
C PRO A 2 21.82 1.44 1.38
N HIS A 3 21.10 2.31 2.08
CA HIS A 3 19.72 2.05 2.48
C HIS A 3 18.77 2.42 1.35
N PRO A 4 17.61 1.75 1.21
CA PRO A 4 16.61 2.15 0.24
C PRO A 4 16.11 3.57 0.55
N TYR A 5 15.76 4.32 -0.50
CA TYR A 5 15.01 5.56 -0.34
C TYR A 5 13.58 5.22 0.04
N VAL A 6 13.09 5.74 1.17
CA VAL A 6 11.76 5.42 1.71
C VAL A 6 10.85 6.62 1.57
N LEU A 7 9.73 6.41 0.89
CA LEU A 7 8.64 7.36 0.80
C LEU A 7 7.43 6.82 1.57
N LEU A 8 6.88 7.63 2.48
CA LEU A 8 5.64 7.34 3.18
C LEU A 8 4.49 8.08 2.48
N TYR A 9 3.43 7.35 2.14
CA TYR A 9 2.18 7.92 1.64
C TYR A 9 1.02 7.46 2.53
N ALA A 10 0.20 8.41 2.97
CA ALA A 10 -1.02 8.14 3.73
C ALA A 10 -2.07 9.20 3.39
N ALA A 11 -3.31 8.76 3.23
CA ALA A 11 -4.47 9.65 3.21
C ALA A 11 -5.07 9.66 4.62
N VAL A 12 -5.26 10.84 5.19
CA VAL A 12 -5.83 11.02 6.53
C VAL A 12 -6.93 12.09 6.49
N PRO A 13 -7.98 11.94 7.30
CA PRO A 13 -8.94 13.01 7.58
C PRO A 13 -8.25 14.18 8.31
N LEU A 14 -8.96 15.30 8.42
CA LEU A 14 -8.43 16.54 9.00
C LEU A 14 -7.94 16.39 10.45
N ASP A 15 -8.52 15.45 11.21
CA ASP A 15 -8.13 15.14 12.58
C ASP A 15 -6.94 14.17 12.68
N GLY A 16 -6.40 13.69 11.55
CA GLY A 16 -5.12 12.99 11.47
C GLY A 16 -5.17 11.49 11.77
N HIS A 17 -6.34 10.88 11.92
CA HIS A 17 -6.48 9.46 12.22
C HIS A 17 -6.46 8.58 10.96
N LEU A 18 -5.64 7.53 10.94
CA LEU A 18 -5.55 6.63 9.78
C LEU A 18 -6.76 5.70 9.60
N ASP A 19 -7.48 5.42 10.69
CA ASP A 19 -8.57 4.46 10.70
C ASP A 19 -9.61 4.82 11.77
N THR A 20 -10.78 4.17 11.71
CA THR A 20 -11.84 4.28 12.71
C THR A 20 -11.60 3.37 13.91
N ARG A 21 -12.42 3.51 14.95
CA ARG A 21 -12.34 2.58 16.08
C ARG A 21 -12.79 1.19 15.64
N GLN A 22 -12.23 0.17 16.30
CA GLN A 22 -12.64 -1.21 16.09
C GLN A 22 -14.17 -1.35 16.26
N GLY A 23 -14.83 -1.90 15.24
CA GLY A 23 -16.29 -2.09 15.20
C GLY A 23 -17.08 -0.93 14.57
N GLU A 24 -16.45 0.22 14.30
CA GLU A 24 -17.06 1.29 13.52
C GLU A 24 -16.92 1.01 12.01
N ALA A 25 -17.86 1.54 11.21
CA ALA A 25 -17.77 1.43 9.76
C ALA A 25 -16.54 2.19 9.23
N ARG A 26 -15.85 1.59 8.26
CA ARG A 26 -14.67 2.19 7.61
C ARG A 26 -15.04 3.53 6.96
N LEU A 27 -14.24 4.56 7.22
CA LEU A 27 -14.37 5.83 6.53
C LEU A 27 -13.78 5.71 5.11
N LEU A 28 -14.64 5.82 4.10
CA LEU A 28 -14.22 5.89 2.70
C LEU A 28 -13.87 7.34 2.37
N LEU A 29 -12.66 7.75 2.76
CA LEU A 29 -12.14 9.10 2.52
C LEU A 29 -11.54 9.29 1.13
N PRO A 30 -10.70 8.37 0.60
CA PRO A 30 -10.01 8.60 -0.67
C PRO A 30 -10.99 8.51 -1.83
N ASP A 31 -10.97 9.52 -2.69
CA ASP A 31 -11.66 9.47 -3.98
C ASP A 31 -10.75 8.86 -5.06
N LYS A 32 -11.25 8.84 -6.30
CA LYS A 32 -10.48 8.30 -7.44
C LYS A 32 -9.14 9.02 -7.61
N GLU A 33 -9.07 10.34 -7.42
CA GLU A 33 -7.86 11.12 -7.61
C GLU A 33 -6.80 10.75 -6.55
N ASP A 34 -7.22 10.56 -5.30
CA ASP A 34 -6.35 10.07 -4.24
C ASP A 34 -5.79 8.68 -4.54
N PHE A 35 -6.61 7.78 -5.09
CA PHE A 35 -6.18 6.44 -5.52
C PHE A 35 -5.21 6.50 -6.71
N ASP A 36 -5.46 7.38 -7.69
CA ASP A 36 -4.56 7.57 -8.83
C ASP A 36 -3.20 8.12 -8.38
N ARG A 37 -3.19 9.07 -7.43
CA ARG A 37 -1.95 9.60 -6.84
C ARG A 37 -1.17 8.53 -6.08
N ALA A 38 -1.84 7.74 -5.24
CA ALA A 38 -1.23 6.61 -4.54
C ALA A 38 -0.67 5.57 -5.53
N GLY A 39 -1.40 5.31 -6.61
CA GLY A 39 -0.99 4.42 -7.70
C GLY A 39 0.23 4.93 -8.45
N SER A 40 0.31 6.23 -8.74
CA SER A 40 1.47 6.86 -9.37
C SER A 40 2.72 6.78 -8.50
N VAL A 41 2.60 7.03 -7.19
CA VAL A 41 3.68 6.84 -6.22
C VAL A 41 4.17 5.39 -6.23
N SER A 42 3.24 4.45 -6.16
CA SER A 42 3.54 3.01 -6.16
C SER A 42 4.19 2.57 -7.48
N ALA A 43 3.77 3.13 -8.61
CA ALA A 43 4.34 2.84 -9.93
C ALA A 43 5.81 3.26 -10.03
N GLY A 44 6.24 4.30 -9.31
CA GLY A 44 7.63 4.75 -9.25
C GLY A 44 8.53 4.00 -8.26
N ALA A 45 8.00 3.10 -7.44
CA ALA A 45 8.73 2.44 -6.36
C ALA A 45 9.16 1.00 -6.72
N ASP A 46 10.33 0.55 -6.26
CA ASP A 46 10.77 -0.84 -6.46
C ASP A 46 9.96 -1.84 -5.62
N ALA A 47 9.48 -1.39 -4.46
CA ALA A 47 8.72 -2.18 -3.51
C ALA A 47 7.63 -1.34 -2.81
N ILE A 48 6.53 -2.01 -2.43
CA ILE A 48 5.50 -1.49 -1.55
C ILE A 48 5.61 -2.20 -0.20
N LEU A 49 5.79 -1.41 0.85
CA LEU A 49 5.90 -1.87 2.22
C LEU A 49 4.58 -1.69 2.95
N VAL A 50 4.10 -2.72 3.64
CA VAL A 50 2.88 -2.66 4.46
C VAL A 50 3.04 -3.42 5.76
N GLY A 51 2.39 -2.95 6.83
CA GLY A 51 2.33 -3.69 8.09
C GLY A 51 1.29 -4.81 8.05
N ALA A 52 1.56 -5.95 8.70
CA ALA A 52 0.59 -7.04 8.83
C ALA A 52 -0.69 -6.62 9.56
N GLY A 53 -0.68 -5.55 10.37
CA GLY A 53 -1.88 -4.96 10.95
C GLY A 53 -2.87 -4.48 9.88
N THR A 54 -2.38 -3.73 8.89
CA THR A 54 -3.17 -3.26 7.74
C THR A 54 -3.67 -4.43 6.89
N LEU A 55 -2.87 -5.47 6.70
CA LEU A 55 -3.33 -6.66 5.96
C LEU A 55 -4.49 -7.38 6.64
N ARG A 56 -4.45 -7.49 7.98
CA ARG A 56 -5.55 -8.08 8.76
C ARG A 56 -6.81 -7.21 8.69
N ALA A 57 -6.66 -5.89 8.72
CA ALA A 57 -7.79 -4.95 8.69
C ALA A 57 -8.41 -4.82 7.30
N ASP A 58 -7.59 -4.65 6.25
CA ASP A 58 -8.05 -4.23 4.93
C ASP A 58 -7.87 -5.28 3.82
N ASN A 59 -6.99 -6.27 4.00
CA ASN A 59 -6.57 -7.24 2.98
C ASN A 59 -6.40 -6.59 1.57
N PRO A 60 -5.55 -5.54 1.45
CA PRO A 60 -5.40 -4.78 0.23
C PRO A 60 -4.65 -5.58 -0.83
N ARG A 61 -4.97 -5.33 -2.11
CA ARG A 61 -4.26 -5.97 -3.24
C ARG A 61 -2.90 -5.35 -3.57
N LEU A 62 -2.66 -4.10 -3.11
CA LEU A 62 -1.43 -3.34 -3.38
C LEU A 62 -1.06 -3.30 -4.88
N LEU A 63 -2.04 -2.99 -5.74
CA LEU A 63 -1.86 -2.93 -7.19
C LEU A 63 -1.49 -1.53 -7.64
N VAL A 64 -0.78 -1.45 -8.76
CA VAL A 64 -0.62 -0.22 -9.54
C VAL A 64 -1.74 -0.14 -10.59
N ASN A 65 -2.38 1.02 -10.75
CA ASN A 65 -3.48 1.19 -11.70
C ASN A 65 -3.04 1.04 -13.16
N SER A 66 -1.76 1.34 -13.47
CA SER A 66 -1.18 1.20 -14.80
C SER A 66 0.30 0.77 -14.71
N PRO A 67 0.65 -0.45 -15.15
CA PRO A 67 2.03 -0.92 -15.11
C PRO A 67 2.88 -0.41 -16.29
N THR A 68 2.27 0.28 -17.27
CA THR A 68 2.94 0.66 -18.53
C THR A 68 4.20 1.48 -18.32
N ALA A 69 4.21 2.40 -17.34
CA ALA A 69 5.38 3.19 -16.99
C ALA A 69 6.53 2.32 -16.45
N ARG A 70 6.21 1.29 -15.66
CA ARG A 70 7.20 0.36 -15.11
C ARG A 70 7.82 -0.52 -16.19
N LEU A 71 6.97 -1.07 -17.05
CA LEU A 71 7.39 -1.90 -18.17
C LEU A 71 8.27 -1.10 -19.15
N ALA A 72 7.90 0.15 -19.43
CA ALA A 72 8.70 1.05 -20.26
C ALA A 72 10.07 1.37 -19.63
N ALA A 73 10.17 1.38 -18.30
CA ALA A 73 11.43 1.55 -17.57
C ALA A 73 12.22 0.23 -17.39
N GLY A 74 11.76 -0.89 -17.97
CA GLY A 74 12.41 -2.21 -17.85
C GLY A 74 12.18 -2.93 -16.52
N GLY A 75 11.27 -2.43 -15.68
CA GLY A 75 10.90 -3.04 -14.41
C GLY A 75 9.76 -4.06 -14.53
N PRO A 76 9.49 -4.84 -13.46
CA PRO A 76 8.36 -5.76 -13.41
C PRO A 76 7.02 -5.00 -13.42
N GLU A 77 5.96 -5.67 -13.87
CA GLU A 77 4.59 -5.14 -13.93
C GLU A 77 4.13 -4.58 -12.57
N TYR A 78 4.51 -5.24 -11.47
CA TYR A 78 4.19 -4.84 -10.11
C TYR A 78 5.46 -4.63 -9.26
N PRO A 79 5.49 -3.67 -8.33
CA PRO A 79 6.52 -3.60 -7.29
C PRO A 79 6.54 -4.86 -6.42
N PHE A 80 7.68 -5.14 -5.80
CA PHE A 80 7.74 -6.18 -4.76
C PHE A 80 6.84 -5.82 -3.59
N LYS A 81 6.01 -6.77 -3.12
CA LYS A 81 5.18 -6.57 -1.93
C LYS A 81 5.94 -7.06 -0.70
N VAL A 82 6.17 -6.16 0.25
CA VAL A 82 6.94 -6.43 1.47
C VAL A 82 6.05 -6.24 2.67
N THR A 83 5.89 -7.29 3.47
CA THR A 83 5.08 -7.26 4.69
C THR A 83 5.97 -7.23 5.93
N ILE A 84 5.76 -6.26 6.81
CA ILE A 84 6.39 -6.22 8.14
C ILE A 84 5.46 -6.90 9.15
N THR A 85 6.00 -7.87 9.86
CA THR A 85 5.33 -8.55 10.97
C THR A 85 6.33 -8.88 12.07
N ALA A 86 5.89 -8.80 13.32
CA ALA A 86 6.69 -9.22 14.47
C ALA A 86 6.58 -10.73 14.76
N THR A 87 5.48 -11.37 14.34
CA THR A 87 5.13 -12.74 14.76
C THR A 87 5.22 -13.77 13.64
N GLY A 88 5.22 -13.34 12.38
CA GLY A 88 5.10 -14.25 11.23
C GLY A 88 3.71 -14.84 11.02
N ASP A 89 2.73 -14.49 11.87
CA ASP A 89 1.33 -14.90 11.73
C ASP A 89 0.67 -14.18 10.55
N LEU A 90 0.79 -14.79 9.37
CA LEU A 90 0.32 -14.30 8.08
C LEU A 90 -0.60 -15.37 7.46
N ASP A 91 -1.76 -14.94 6.97
CA ASP A 91 -2.69 -15.84 6.29
C ASP A 91 -2.28 -15.99 4.80
N PRO A 92 -2.01 -17.22 4.31
CA PRO A 92 -1.66 -17.45 2.91
C PRO A 92 -2.80 -17.13 1.93
N GLY A 93 -4.04 -16.95 2.41
CA GLY A 93 -5.21 -16.55 1.62
C GLY A 93 -5.37 -15.04 1.43
N TRP A 94 -4.48 -14.21 1.98
CA TRP A 94 -4.51 -12.76 1.73
C TRP A 94 -4.23 -12.42 0.26
N LYS A 95 -4.80 -11.30 -0.21
CA LYS A 95 -4.80 -10.87 -1.61
C LYS A 95 -3.48 -10.21 -2.05
N LEU A 96 -2.40 -10.40 -1.28
CA LEU A 96 -1.06 -10.00 -1.66
C LEU A 96 -0.65 -10.67 -2.98
#